data_AF-A0A3M2XXV4-F1
#
_entry.id   AF-A0A3M2XXV4-F1
#
_cell.length_a   1.000
_cell.length_b   1.000
_cell.length_c   1.000
_cell.angle_alpha   90.00
_cell.angle_beta   90.00
_cell.angle_gamma   90.00
#
_symmetry.space_group_name_H-M   'P 1'
#
loop_
_entity.id
_entity.type
_entity.pdbx_description
1 polymer ?
#
loop_
_entity_poly.entity_id
_entity_poly.type
_entity_poly.pdbx_seq_one_letter_code
_entity_poly.pdbx_strand_id
1 'polypeptide(L)'
;KGLAGGYPGLFALVPYQEKLSEYRSLENRDLWEYRLNLTAEETGRMVEHVWELKQIRFSYFFFDENCSYRLLELLQVARPGLHLTEQFGLTAIPTDTVKAIKAAGLVEKIDYRPSRERELLSRAAPLDADEQQWVLKVSADQKHLQDSQYLAQPKERRALIQDAAYRLERYRANGLERDTQRSQRSFELLQAINQNPPPQLDIPRPGLPEEGHESRTWQLGAGTRGDKAFAEYGLRMAYHDLNDNAYGFPLGAQIEILQLKVRQYEGNDWQVQQLDLATIRSLTPRTELLKPWSWQVTGGLERVLGKHGDENLVSHVNG
;
A
#
# COMPACT_ATOMS: atom_id res chain seq x y z
N LYS A 1 -15.58 -7.03 16.54
CA LYS A 1 -14.48 -7.51 15.68
C LYS A 1 -13.74 -6.27 15.20
N GLY A 2 -12.45 -6.14 15.48
CA GLY A 2 -11.62 -4.96 15.20
C GLY A 2 -10.23 -5.39 14.74
N LEU A 3 -9.21 -4.55 14.89
CA LEU A 3 -7.82 -4.89 14.50
C LEU A 3 -7.29 -6.17 15.15
N ALA A 4 -7.83 -6.57 16.32
CA ALA A 4 -7.53 -7.83 16.98
C ALA A 4 -8.12 -9.08 16.28
N GLY A 5 -8.80 -8.97 15.13
CA GLY A 5 -9.21 -10.13 14.31
C GLY A 5 -10.55 -10.78 14.69
N GLY A 6 -10.65 -12.08 14.38
CA GLY A 6 -11.83 -12.93 14.58
C GLY A 6 -12.85 -12.87 13.43
N TYR A 7 -12.43 -12.41 12.25
CA TYR A 7 -13.27 -12.41 11.06
C TYR A 7 -13.34 -13.81 10.45
N PRO A 8 -14.46 -14.21 9.84
CA PRO A 8 -14.52 -15.47 9.10
C PRO A 8 -13.67 -15.34 7.84
N GLY A 9 -12.48 -15.97 7.85
CA GLY A 9 -11.65 -16.15 6.67
C GLY A 9 -12.14 -17.32 5.82
N LEU A 10 -12.02 -17.18 4.51
CA LEU A 10 -12.38 -18.21 3.53
C LEU A 10 -11.46 -18.10 2.30
N PHE A 11 -11.21 -19.24 1.65
CA PHE A 11 -10.53 -19.26 0.36
C PHE A 11 -11.54 -19.09 -0.77
N ALA A 12 -11.20 -18.23 -1.74
CA ALA A 12 -11.98 -18.01 -2.94
C ALA A 12 -11.10 -18.15 -4.18
N LEU A 13 -11.59 -18.89 -5.17
CA LEU A 13 -10.98 -18.98 -6.49
C LEU A 13 -11.67 -17.97 -7.40
N VAL A 14 -10.90 -17.01 -7.89
CA VAL A 14 -11.37 -15.90 -8.71
C VAL A 14 -10.47 -15.75 -9.93
N PRO A 15 -10.99 -15.31 -11.08
CA PRO A 15 -10.17 -15.07 -12.26
C PRO A 15 -9.04 -14.08 -11.95
N TYR A 16 -7.82 -14.48 -12.27
CA TYR A 16 -6.62 -13.67 -11.97
C TYR A 16 -6.69 -12.25 -12.57
N GLN A 17 -7.24 -12.10 -13.78
CA GLN A 17 -7.39 -10.79 -14.42
C GLN A 17 -8.38 -9.87 -13.68
N GLU A 18 -9.40 -10.42 -13.04
CA GLU A 18 -10.34 -9.64 -12.22
C GLU A 18 -9.65 -9.12 -10.98
N LYS A 19 -8.90 -9.97 -10.26
CA LYS A 19 -8.13 -9.53 -9.08
C LYS A 19 -7.03 -8.54 -9.42
N LEU A 20 -6.33 -8.76 -10.53
CA LEU A 20 -5.32 -7.83 -11.00
C LEU A 20 -5.95 -6.47 -11.33
N SER A 21 -7.11 -6.47 -11.99
CA SER A 21 -7.86 -5.24 -12.28
C SER A 21 -8.34 -4.55 -11.00
N GLU A 22 -8.84 -5.29 -10.01
CA GLU A 22 -9.24 -4.77 -8.70
C GLU A 22 -8.09 -4.03 -8.01
N TYR A 23 -6.92 -4.67 -7.84
CA TYR A 23 -5.80 -4.02 -7.15
C TYR A 23 -5.22 -2.83 -7.93
N ARG A 24 -4.94 -3.00 -9.22
CA ARG A 24 -4.30 -1.96 -10.04
C ARG A 24 -5.24 -0.78 -10.31
N SER A 25 -6.52 -1.08 -10.51
CA SER A 25 -7.52 -0.09 -10.90
C SER A 25 -8.31 0.42 -9.71
N LEU A 26 -9.01 -0.44 -8.97
CA LEU A 26 -9.90 0.01 -7.88
C LEU A 26 -9.12 0.56 -6.70
N GLU A 27 -8.05 -0.13 -6.28
CA GLU A 27 -7.25 0.30 -5.13
C GLU A 27 -6.11 1.25 -5.48
N ASN A 28 -5.84 1.50 -6.78
CA ASN A 28 -4.73 2.30 -7.27
C ASN A 28 -3.36 1.90 -6.70
N ARG A 29 -3.12 0.60 -6.51
CA ARG A 29 -1.88 0.08 -5.93
C ARG A 29 -0.89 -0.35 -7.01
N ASP A 30 0.37 0.04 -6.82
CA ASP A 30 1.51 -0.51 -7.54
C ASP A 30 1.64 -2.00 -7.13
N LEU A 31 1.92 -2.89 -8.08
CA LEU A 31 1.95 -4.33 -7.86
C LEU A 31 3.28 -4.95 -8.27
N TRP A 32 3.75 -5.86 -7.41
CA TRP A 32 4.87 -6.74 -7.68
C TRP A 32 4.36 -8.17 -7.72
N GLU A 33 4.70 -8.88 -8.79
CA GLU A 33 4.26 -10.25 -9.02
C GLU A 33 5.46 -11.18 -8.94
N TYR A 34 5.43 -12.09 -7.97
CA TYR A 34 6.49 -13.06 -7.72
C TYR A 34 6.08 -14.37 -8.39
N ARG A 35 6.64 -14.63 -9.57
CA ARG A 35 6.48 -15.91 -10.25
C ARG A 35 7.33 -16.95 -9.54
N LEU A 36 6.70 -18.01 -9.05
CA LEU A 36 7.35 -19.08 -8.31
C LEU A 36 7.82 -20.20 -9.23
N ASN A 37 8.92 -20.87 -8.86
CA ASN A 37 9.48 -22.02 -9.56
C ASN A 37 8.83 -23.36 -9.15
N LEU A 38 7.52 -23.37 -8.91
CA LEU A 38 6.79 -24.58 -8.58
C LEU A 38 6.65 -25.48 -9.81
N THR A 39 6.84 -26.78 -9.61
CA THR A 39 6.56 -27.77 -10.66
C THR A 39 5.05 -27.93 -10.87
N ALA A 40 4.65 -28.61 -11.95
CA ALA A 40 3.25 -28.91 -12.21
C ALA A 40 2.63 -29.78 -11.11
N GLU A 41 3.40 -30.72 -10.54
CA GLU A 41 2.95 -31.57 -9.43
C GLU A 41 2.72 -30.76 -8.15
N GLU A 42 3.68 -29.91 -7.78
CA GLU A 42 3.58 -29.03 -6.60
C GLU A 42 2.41 -28.05 -6.74
N THR A 43 2.22 -27.50 -7.94
CA THR A 43 1.08 -26.61 -8.25
C THR A 43 -0.25 -27.38 -8.15
N GLY A 44 -0.31 -28.59 -8.67
CA GLY A 44 -1.50 -29.45 -8.60
C GLY A 44 -1.91 -29.73 -7.15
N ARG A 45 -0.94 -30.12 -6.31
CA ARG A 45 -1.13 -30.37 -4.89
C ARG A 45 -1.65 -29.14 -4.14
N MET A 46 -1.13 -27.96 -4.46
CA MET A 46 -1.62 -26.69 -3.89
C MET A 46 -3.09 -26.44 -4.27
N VAL A 47 -3.46 -26.66 -5.53
CA VAL A 47 -4.84 -26.46 -6.03
C VAL A 47 -5.80 -27.45 -5.40
N GLU A 48 -5.41 -28.73 -5.28
CA GLU A 48 -6.19 -29.76 -4.58
C GLU A 48 -6.45 -29.35 -3.13
N HIS A 49 -5.43 -28.87 -2.43
CA HIS A 49 -5.61 -28.43 -1.05
C HIS A 49 -6.50 -27.18 -0.94
N VAL A 50 -6.37 -26.20 -1.83
CA VAL A 50 -7.29 -25.05 -1.88
C VAL A 50 -8.74 -25.50 -2.12
N TRP A 51 -8.95 -26.56 -2.91
CA TRP A 51 -10.28 -27.13 -3.13
C TRP A 51 -10.87 -27.73 -1.85
N GLU A 52 -10.07 -28.45 -1.05
CA GLU A 52 -10.47 -28.96 0.27
C GLU A 52 -10.86 -27.82 1.23
N LEU A 53 -10.10 -26.72 1.21
CA LEU A 53 -10.29 -25.58 2.10
C LEU A 53 -11.45 -24.66 1.71
N LYS A 54 -12.01 -24.77 0.49
CA LYS A 54 -12.99 -23.83 -0.08
C LYS A 54 -14.23 -23.59 0.80
N GLN A 55 -14.65 -24.59 1.59
CA GLN A 55 -15.82 -24.49 2.48
C GLN A 55 -15.45 -24.39 3.97
N ILE A 56 -14.16 -24.36 4.28
CA ILE A 56 -13.67 -24.28 5.65
C ILE A 56 -13.53 -22.82 6.04
N ARG A 57 -14.16 -22.45 7.16
CA ARG A 57 -14.00 -21.14 7.78
C ARG A 57 -12.88 -21.22 8.80
N PHE A 58 -11.97 -20.26 8.76
CA PHE A 58 -10.94 -20.09 9.77
C PHE A 58 -11.03 -18.71 10.41
N SER A 59 -10.49 -18.59 11.62
CA SER A 59 -10.34 -17.29 12.27
C SER A 59 -9.24 -16.51 11.56
N TYR A 60 -9.60 -15.34 11.04
CA TYR A 60 -8.67 -14.40 10.43
C TYR A 60 -8.26 -13.33 11.43
N PHE A 61 -6.96 -13.16 11.59
CA PHE A 61 -6.34 -12.16 12.43
C PHE A 61 -5.44 -11.25 11.60
N PHE A 62 -5.42 -9.94 11.88
CA PHE A 62 -4.75 -8.98 11.00
C PHE A 62 -3.22 -9.05 11.08
N PHE A 63 -2.67 -9.32 12.27
CA PHE A 63 -1.24 -9.15 12.52
C PHE A 63 -0.42 -10.43 12.38
N ASP A 64 -1.04 -11.59 12.49
CA ASP A 64 -0.46 -12.94 12.50
C ASP A 64 -1.13 -13.84 11.45
N GLU A 65 -2.22 -14.57 11.73
CA GLU A 65 -2.84 -15.52 10.78
C GLU A 65 -3.70 -14.83 9.70
N ASN A 66 -3.08 -13.84 9.05
CA ASN A 66 -3.61 -13.09 7.93
C ASN A 66 -3.40 -13.82 6.59
N CYS A 67 -3.84 -13.20 5.49
CA CYS A 67 -3.75 -13.78 4.15
C CYS A 67 -2.32 -14.20 3.78
N SER A 68 -1.31 -13.41 4.17
CA SER A 68 0.08 -13.69 3.80
C SER A 68 0.62 -14.94 4.51
N TYR A 69 0.28 -15.14 5.78
CA TYR A 69 0.61 -16.36 6.51
C TYR A 69 -0.05 -17.59 5.89
N ARG A 70 -1.34 -17.49 5.53
CA ARG A 70 -2.08 -18.58 4.87
C ARG A 70 -1.47 -18.97 3.52
N LEU A 71 -0.90 -18.03 2.78
CA LEU A 71 -0.17 -18.34 1.55
C LEU A 71 1.10 -19.16 1.82
N LEU A 72 1.82 -18.89 2.93
CA LEU A 72 2.98 -19.70 3.30
C LEU A 72 2.59 -21.13 3.62
N GLU A 73 1.48 -21.35 4.34
CA GLU A 73 0.95 -22.70 4.60
C GLU A 73 0.67 -23.44 3.30
N LEU A 74 0.01 -22.79 2.32
CA LEU A 74 -0.25 -23.38 1.01
C LEU A 74 1.04 -23.75 0.26
N LEU A 75 2.08 -22.94 0.36
CA LEU A 75 3.38 -23.23 -0.27
C LEU A 75 4.08 -24.43 0.38
N GLN A 76 3.99 -24.59 1.70
CA GLN A 76 4.54 -25.78 2.38
C GLN A 76 3.79 -27.05 2.00
N VAL A 77 2.47 -26.96 1.77
CA VAL A 77 1.68 -28.08 1.24
C VAL A 77 2.11 -28.40 -0.18
N ALA A 78 2.34 -27.38 -1.02
CA ALA A 78 2.78 -27.55 -2.41
C ALA A 78 4.13 -28.27 -2.51
N ARG A 79 5.12 -27.83 -1.73
CA ARG A 79 6.49 -28.37 -1.68
C ARG A 79 6.83 -28.82 -0.24
N PRO A 80 6.61 -30.10 0.10
CA PRO A 80 6.96 -30.62 1.42
C PRO A 80 8.44 -30.43 1.74
N GLY A 81 8.73 -30.08 3.00
CA GLY A 81 10.09 -29.79 3.48
C GLY A 81 10.44 -28.29 3.50
N LEU A 82 9.54 -27.42 3.03
CA LEU A 82 9.62 -25.99 3.31
C LEU A 82 9.22 -25.69 4.75
N HIS A 83 9.97 -24.81 5.40
CA HIS A 83 9.74 -24.29 6.75
C HIS A 83 9.57 -22.76 6.70
N LEU A 84 8.47 -22.31 6.09
CA LEU A 84 8.16 -20.90 5.87
C LEU A 84 7.40 -20.26 7.04
N THR A 85 6.63 -21.02 7.82
CA THR A 85 5.73 -20.45 8.84
C THR A 85 6.35 -20.26 10.22
N GLU A 86 7.39 -21.03 10.56
CA GLU A 86 7.95 -21.11 11.92
C GLU A 86 8.44 -19.77 12.47
N GLN A 87 8.94 -18.89 11.61
CA GLN A 87 9.47 -17.58 11.99
C GLN A 87 8.40 -16.51 12.25
N PHE A 88 7.12 -16.80 12.00
CA PHE A 88 6.01 -15.84 12.08
C PHE A 88 5.09 -16.03 13.29
N GLY A 89 5.58 -16.64 14.38
CA GLY A 89 4.77 -16.94 15.57
C GLY A 89 4.25 -15.73 16.37
N LEU A 90 4.65 -14.50 16.03
CA LEU A 90 4.15 -13.27 16.67
C LEU A 90 3.39 -12.38 15.68
N THR A 91 3.97 -12.13 14.51
CA THR A 91 3.35 -11.35 13.43
C THR A 91 3.80 -11.90 12.08
N ALA A 92 2.91 -11.86 11.09
CA ALA A 92 3.20 -12.22 9.71
C ALA A 92 2.97 -11.01 8.81
N ILE A 93 3.98 -10.14 8.72
CA ILE A 93 3.90 -8.94 7.91
C ILE A 93 4.11 -9.32 6.43
N PRO A 94 3.27 -8.85 5.47
CA PRO A 94 3.33 -9.33 4.09
C PRO A 94 4.70 -9.18 3.41
N THR A 95 5.43 -8.11 3.67
CA THR A 95 6.80 -7.93 3.13
C THR A 95 7.76 -8.98 3.68
N ASP A 96 7.66 -9.33 4.96
CA ASP A 96 8.50 -10.35 5.58
C ASP A 96 8.18 -11.76 5.08
N THR A 97 6.91 -12.05 4.77
CA THR A 97 6.53 -13.33 4.15
C THR A 97 7.11 -13.47 2.73
N VAL A 98 7.17 -12.37 1.96
CA VAL A 98 7.88 -12.34 0.67
C VAL A 98 9.39 -12.53 0.85
N LYS A 99 10.02 -11.89 1.86
CA LYS A 99 11.44 -12.14 2.21
C LYS A 99 11.69 -13.62 2.45
N ALA A 100 10.80 -14.31 3.18
CA ALA A 100 10.90 -15.74 3.47
C ALA A 100 10.84 -16.60 2.20
N ILE A 101 9.87 -16.32 1.31
CA ILE A 101 9.70 -17.02 0.03
C ILE A 101 10.94 -16.84 -0.86
N LYS A 102 11.49 -15.62 -0.91
CA LYS A 102 12.71 -15.30 -1.67
C LYS A 102 13.93 -16.02 -1.09
N ALA A 103 14.10 -16.01 0.24
CA ALA A 103 15.19 -16.72 0.93
C ALA A 103 15.12 -18.24 0.74
N ALA A 104 13.92 -18.81 0.64
CA ALA A 104 13.71 -20.22 0.33
C ALA A 104 13.97 -20.59 -1.15
N GLY A 105 14.38 -19.63 -1.99
CA GLY A 105 14.74 -19.87 -3.39
C GLY A 105 13.53 -20.20 -4.28
N LEU A 106 12.32 -19.79 -3.88
CA LEU A 106 11.09 -20.10 -4.61
C LEU A 106 10.82 -19.15 -5.79
N VAL A 107 11.40 -17.96 -5.79
CA VAL A 107 11.08 -16.90 -6.77
C VAL A 107 11.92 -17.09 -8.04
N GLU A 108 11.26 -17.31 -9.17
CA GLU A 108 11.86 -17.40 -10.51
C GLU A 108 12.03 -16.00 -11.13
N LYS A 109 10.98 -15.17 -11.05
CA LYS A 109 10.94 -13.86 -11.70
C LYS A 109 10.05 -12.89 -10.93
N ILE A 110 10.38 -11.60 -10.98
CA ILE A 110 9.57 -10.54 -10.39
C ILE A 110 9.15 -9.55 -11.47
N ASP A 111 7.85 -9.46 -11.71
CA ASP A 111 7.24 -8.50 -12.64
C ASP A 111 6.63 -7.32 -11.89
N TYR A 112 6.72 -6.12 -12.47
CA TYR A 112 6.16 -4.90 -11.89
C TYR A 112 5.00 -4.39 -12.75
N ARG A 113 3.91 -3.99 -12.10
CA ARG A 113 2.76 -3.35 -12.75
C ARG A 113 2.41 -2.04 -12.03
N PRO A 114 2.53 -0.90 -12.73
CA PRO A 114 2.17 0.38 -12.16
C PRO A 114 0.65 0.49 -11.96
N SER A 115 0.24 1.22 -10.92
CA SER A 115 -1.14 1.59 -10.69
C SER A 115 -1.66 2.56 -11.75
N ARG A 116 -3.00 2.70 -11.84
CA ARG A 116 -3.60 3.75 -12.69
C ARG A 116 -3.18 5.15 -12.28
N GLU A 117 -3.01 5.37 -10.97
CA GLU A 117 -2.49 6.62 -10.43
C GLU A 117 -1.07 6.88 -10.91
N ARG A 118 -0.16 5.90 -10.76
CA ARG A 118 1.24 6.03 -11.20
C ARG A 118 1.33 6.31 -12.70
N GLU A 119 0.53 5.63 -13.51
CA GLU A 119 0.45 5.85 -14.94
C GLU A 119 -0.01 7.27 -15.30
N LEU A 120 -1.07 7.75 -14.65
CA LEU A 120 -1.59 9.10 -14.85
C LEU A 120 -0.55 10.16 -14.46
N LEU A 121 0.01 10.06 -13.26
CA LEU A 121 0.98 11.04 -12.75
C LEU A 121 2.27 11.03 -13.57
N SER A 122 2.75 9.86 -14.01
CA SER A 122 3.94 9.77 -14.86
C SER A 122 3.69 10.39 -16.24
N ARG A 123 2.49 10.21 -16.82
CA ARG A 123 2.14 10.86 -18.08
C ARG A 123 1.97 12.37 -17.94
N ALA A 124 1.48 12.84 -16.79
CA ALA A 124 1.25 14.25 -16.51
C ALA A 124 2.51 15.00 -16.05
N ALA A 125 3.53 14.31 -15.56
CA ALA A 125 4.77 14.90 -15.07
C ALA A 125 5.46 15.92 -16.02
N PRO A 126 5.54 15.68 -17.35
CA PRO A 126 6.14 16.66 -18.26
C PRO A 126 5.21 17.81 -18.66
N LEU A 127 3.94 17.82 -18.23
CA LEU A 127 2.96 18.85 -18.57
C LEU A 127 3.06 20.04 -17.62
N ASP A 128 3.01 21.25 -18.16
CA ASP A 128 2.91 22.47 -17.37
C ASP A 128 1.51 22.66 -16.79
N ALA A 129 1.32 23.73 -16.01
CA ALA A 129 0.05 24.01 -15.35
C ALA A 129 -1.10 24.22 -16.33
N ASP A 130 -0.89 24.92 -17.44
CA ASP A 130 -1.93 25.23 -18.43
C ASP A 130 -2.35 23.97 -19.20
N GLU A 131 -1.38 23.10 -19.51
CA GLU A 131 -1.65 21.81 -20.13
C GLU A 131 -2.35 20.84 -19.19
N GLN A 132 -2.04 20.85 -17.89
CA GLN A 132 -2.82 20.10 -16.89
C GLN A 132 -4.27 20.61 -16.79
N GLN A 133 -4.51 21.92 -16.96
CA GLN A 133 -5.88 22.43 -17.10
C GLN A 133 -6.56 21.90 -18.37
N TRP A 134 -5.84 21.76 -19.48
CA TRP A 134 -6.38 21.11 -20.67
C TRP A 134 -6.70 19.64 -20.42
N VAL A 135 -5.88 18.90 -19.66
CA VAL A 135 -6.18 17.52 -19.25
C VAL A 135 -7.52 17.46 -18.51
N LEU A 136 -7.74 18.36 -17.54
CA LEU A 136 -8.99 18.44 -16.79
C LEU A 136 -10.19 18.75 -17.70
N LYS A 137 -10.06 19.76 -18.58
CA LYS A 137 -11.12 20.17 -19.53
C LYS A 137 -11.48 19.06 -20.51
N VAL A 138 -10.48 18.50 -21.20
CA VAL A 138 -10.64 17.46 -22.23
C VAL A 138 -11.13 16.14 -21.64
N SER A 139 -10.74 15.81 -20.40
CA SER A 139 -11.27 14.66 -19.67
C SER A 139 -12.76 14.83 -19.36
N ALA A 140 -13.19 16.04 -18.99
CA ALA A 140 -14.57 16.34 -18.65
C ALA A 140 -15.49 16.47 -19.88
N ASP A 141 -15.04 17.16 -20.93
CA ASP A 141 -15.78 17.36 -22.19
C ASP A 141 -14.84 17.36 -23.41
N GLN A 142 -15.04 16.40 -24.31
CA GLN A 142 -14.21 16.17 -25.50
C GLN A 142 -14.41 17.23 -26.57
N LYS A 143 -15.44 18.07 -26.48
CA LYS A 143 -15.59 19.23 -27.39
C LYS A 143 -14.37 20.16 -27.33
N HIS A 144 -13.68 20.20 -26.20
CA HIS A 144 -12.43 20.95 -26.05
C HIS A 144 -11.29 20.45 -26.95
N LEU A 145 -11.38 19.26 -27.53
CA LEU A 145 -10.42 18.79 -28.55
C LEU A 145 -10.46 19.63 -29.84
N GLN A 146 -11.55 20.36 -30.08
CA GLN A 146 -11.74 21.25 -31.23
C GLN A 146 -11.52 22.73 -30.88
N ASP A 147 -11.15 23.04 -29.64
CA ASP A 147 -10.90 24.40 -29.19
C ASP A 147 -9.67 24.99 -29.91
N SER A 148 -9.77 26.23 -30.39
CA SER A 148 -8.70 26.87 -31.15
C SER A 148 -7.42 27.07 -30.32
N GLN A 149 -7.55 27.34 -29.02
CA GLN A 149 -6.41 27.47 -28.11
C GLN A 149 -5.76 26.11 -27.85
N TYR A 150 -6.56 25.05 -27.77
CA TYR A 150 -6.04 23.69 -27.67
C TYR A 150 -5.32 23.28 -28.96
N LEU A 151 -5.92 23.52 -30.13
CA LEU A 151 -5.34 23.18 -31.43
C LEU A 151 -4.06 23.97 -31.75
N ALA A 152 -3.90 25.17 -31.18
CA ALA A 152 -2.67 25.95 -31.26
C ALA A 152 -1.48 25.32 -30.51
N GLN A 153 -1.73 24.38 -29.58
CA GLN A 153 -0.67 23.65 -28.89
C GLN A 153 0.09 22.74 -29.86
N PRO A 154 1.41 22.55 -29.67
CA PRO A 154 2.22 21.64 -30.48
C PRO A 154 1.63 20.23 -30.49
N LYS A 155 1.77 19.52 -31.62
CA LYS A 155 1.19 18.20 -31.82
C LYS A 155 1.67 17.20 -30.76
N GLU A 156 2.95 17.23 -30.39
CA GLU A 156 3.49 16.35 -29.34
C GLU A 156 2.86 16.61 -27.98
N ARG A 157 2.62 17.88 -27.63
CA ARG A 157 2.01 18.28 -26.36
C ARG A 157 0.54 17.86 -26.30
N ARG A 158 -0.20 18.05 -27.40
CA ARG A 158 -1.58 17.56 -27.52
C ARG A 158 -1.69 16.05 -27.32
N ALA A 159 -0.74 15.26 -27.83
CA ALA A 159 -0.72 13.81 -27.64
C ALA A 159 -0.59 13.43 -26.16
N LEU A 160 0.28 14.12 -25.40
CA LEU A 160 0.44 13.92 -23.97
C LEU A 160 -0.83 14.30 -23.19
N ILE A 161 -1.45 15.44 -23.53
CA ILE A 161 -2.71 15.89 -22.91
C ILE A 161 -3.83 14.88 -23.14
N GLN A 162 -3.98 14.35 -24.35
CA GLN A 162 -5.01 13.36 -24.68
C GLN A 162 -4.84 12.07 -23.90
N ASP A 163 -3.61 11.54 -23.82
CA ASP A 163 -3.31 10.32 -23.05
C ASP A 163 -3.52 10.54 -21.54
N ALA A 164 -3.10 11.69 -21.00
CA ALA A 164 -3.35 12.04 -19.61
C ALA A 164 -4.85 12.18 -19.31
N ALA A 165 -5.63 12.80 -20.21
CA ALA A 165 -7.07 12.97 -20.06
C ALA A 165 -7.80 11.62 -20.06
N TYR A 166 -7.38 10.71 -20.95
CA TYR A 166 -7.89 9.34 -20.97
C TYR A 166 -7.56 8.60 -19.66
N ARG A 167 -6.31 8.65 -19.19
CA ARG A 167 -5.89 8.03 -17.93
C ARG A 167 -6.62 8.61 -16.72
N LEU A 168 -6.85 9.92 -16.69
CA LEU A 168 -7.62 10.58 -15.65
C LEU A 168 -9.06 10.09 -15.60
N GLU A 169 -9.70 9.92 -16.77
CA GLU A 169 -11.06 9.39 -16.79
C GLU A 169 -11.09 7.91 -16.37
N ARG A 170 -10.09 7.12 -16.73
CA ARG A 170 -9.94 5.74 -16.24
C ARG A 170 -9.70 5.67 -14.74
N TYR A 171 -8.95 6.61 -14.17
CA TYR A 171 -8.74 6.73 -12.73
C TYR A 171 -10.04 7.11 -12.00
N ARG A 172 -10.80 8.08 -12.53
CA ARG A 172 -12.09 8.51 -11.95
C ARG A 172 -13.19 7.46 -12.09
N ALA A 173 -13.13 6.63 -13.13
CA ALA A 173 -14.07 5.55 -13.35
C ALA A 173 -13.95 4.39 -12.36
N ASN A 174 -12.90 4.36 -11.54
CA ASN A 174 -12.63 3.26 -10.63
C ASN A 174 -13.78 3.10 -9.62
N GLY A 175 -14.31 1.87 -9.53
CA GLY A 175 -15.37 1.50 -8.57
C GLY A 175 -16.77 1.93 -8.98
N LEU A 176 -16.91 2.62 -10.11
CA LEU A 176 -18.18 3.09 -10.61
C LEU A 176 -18.76 2.10 -11.63
N GLU A 177 -20.09 1.97 -11.63
CA GLU A 177 -20.80 1.22 -12.65
C GLU A 177 -20.58 1.82 -14.04
N ARG A 178 -20.83 1.00 -15.07
CA ARG A 178 -20.64 1.40 -16.45
C ARG A 178 -21.64 2.48 -16.82
N ASP A 179 -21.10 3.63 -17.23
CA ASP A 179 -21.87 4.76 -17.74
C ASP A 179 -21.65 4.91 -19.25
N THR A 180 -22.74 5.06 -20.01
CA THR A 180 -22.72 5.25 -21.46
C THR A 180 -22.00 6.54 -21.84
N GLN A 181 -22.22 7.63 -21.10
CA GLN A 181 -21.54 8.89 -21.40
C GLN A 181 -20.03 8.76 -21.19
N ARG A 182 -19.59 8.21 -20.06
CA ARG A 182 -18.17 7.92 -19.83
C ARG A 182 -17.55 7.00 -20.88
N SER A 183 -18.29 5.99 -21.32
CA SER A 183 -17.84 5.08 -22.38
C SER A 183 -17.62 5.84 -23.69
N GLN A 184 -18.54 6.76 -24.04
CA GLN A 184 -18.43 7.63 -25.21
C GLN A 184 -17.23 8.58 -25.09
N ARG A 185 -17.08 9.26 -23.94
CA ARG A 185 -15.93 10.12 -23.64
C ARG A 185 -14.59 9.39 -23.81
N SER A 186 -14.50 8.18 -23.25
CA SER A 186 -13.31 7.33 -23.35
C SER A 186 -13.03 6.93 -24.80
N PHE A 187 -14.07 6.63 -25.58
CA PHE A 187 -13.93 6.26 -26.99
C PHE A 187 -13.42 7.42 -27.84
N GLU A 188 -13.97 8.62 -27.67
CA GLU A 188 -13.52 9.83 -28.39
C GLU A 188 -12.07 10.21 -28.05
N LEU A 189 -11.67 10.07 -26.78
CA LEU A 189 -10.27 10.25 -26.38
C LEU A 189 -9.35 9.19 -27.04
N LEU A 190 -9.78 7.93 -27.11
CA LEU A 190 -9.04 6.88 -27.80
C LEU A 190 -8.92 7.14 -29.30
N GLN A 191 -9.95 7.70 -29.94
CA GLN A 191 -9.88 8.11 -31.34
C GLN A 191 -8.86 9.23 -31.54
N ALA A 192 -8.85 10.25 -30.67
CA ALA A 192 -7.88 11.33 -30.72
C ALA A 192 -6.43 10.80 -30.52
N ILE A 193 -6.24 9.91 -29.55
CA ILE A 193 -4.95 9.23 -29.29
C ILE A 193 -4.50 8.42 -30.52
N ASN A 194 -5.41 7.71 -31.20
CA ASN A 194 -5.06 6.95 -32.39
C ASN A 194 -4.59 7.88 -33.53
N GLN A 195 -5.23 9.03 -33.70
CA GLN A 195 -4.83 10.03 -34.71
C GLN A 195 -3.53 10.77 -34.35
N ASN A 196 -3.24 10.91 -33.06
CA ASN A 196 -2.07 11.60 -32.54
C ASN A 196 -1.44 10.85 -31.36
N PRO A 197 -0.76 9.72 -31.64
CA PRO A 197 -0.30 8.83 -30.59
C PRO A 197 0.79 9.48 -29.73
N PRO A 198 0.72 9.36 -28.39
CA PRO A 198 1.79 9.79 -27.50
C PRO A 198 3.01 8.88 -27.64
N PRO A 199 4.20 9.34 -27.22
CA PRO A 199 5.33 8.43 -27.03
C PRO A 199 5.00 7.37 -25.99
N GLN A 200 5.65 6.20 -26.07
CA GLN A 200 5.49 5.13 -25.09
C GLN A 200 5.70 5.66 -23.67
N LEU A 201 4.83 5.26 -22.74
CA LEU A 201 4.97 5.62 -21.35
C LEU A 201 6.01 4.68 -20.71
N ASP A 202 7.16 5.23 -20.36
CA ASP A 202 8.15 4.54 -19.56
C ASP A 202 7.99 4.95 -18.08
N ILE A 203 7.82 3.97 -17.21
CA ILE A 203 7.64 4.19 -15.77
C ILE A 203 8.77 3.46 -15.07
N PRO A 204 9.68 4.17 -14.39
CA PRO A 204 10.76 3.53 -13.67
C PRO A 204 10.18 2.62 -12.61
N ARG A 205 10.71 1.39 -12.55
CA ARG A 205 10.31 0.42 -11.53
C ARG A 205 10.78 0.91 -10.16
N PRO A 206 9.87 1.09 -9.18
CA PRO A 206 10.25 1.39 -7.81
C PRO A 206 11.02 0.23 -7.17
N GLY A 207 11.70 0.54 -6.07
CA GLY A 207 12.39 -0.47 -5.25
C GLY A 207 11.46 -1.60 -4.82
N LEU A 208 12.05 -2.77 -4.56
CA LEU A 208 11.33 -3.94 -4.09
C LEU A 208 10.91 -3.77 -2.63
N PRO A 209 9.62 -3.96 -2.26
CA PRO A 209 9.17 -3.79 -0.88
C PRO A 209 9.91 -4.68 0.13
N GLU A 210 10.29 -5.88 -0.27
CA GLU A 210 11.05 -6.82 0.56
C GLU A 210 12.54 -6.46 0.69
N GLU A 211 13.02 -5.48 -0.07
CA GLU A 211 14.37 -4.90 0.06
C GLU A 211 14.35 -3.58 0.85
N GLY A 212 13.18 -3.17 1.33
CA GLY A 212 13.02 -2.07 2.27
C GLY A 212 13.54 -2.41 3.68
N HIS A 213 13.33 -1.49 4.61
CA HIS A 213 13.75 -1.66 6.00
C HIS A 213 13.06 -2.84 6.69
N GLU A 214 13.62 -3.26 7.83
CA GLU A 214 13.01 -4.28 8.68
C GLU A 214 11.75 -3.76 9.37
N SER A 215 10.79 -4.65 9.58
CA SER A 215 9.47 -4.34 10.15
C SER A 215 9.47 -4.19 11.68
N ARG A 216 10.63 -4.42 12.31
CA ARG A 216 10.81 -4.35 13.77
C ARG A 216 12.03 -3.51 14.10
N THR A 217 11.89 -2.64 15.09
CA THR A 217 12.97 -1.75 15.51
C THR A 217 13.04 -1.68 17.03
N TRP A 218 14.24 -1.89 17.56
CA TRP A 218 14.57 -1.57 18.95
C TRP A 218 15.06 -0.13 19.04
N GLN A 219 14.60 0.60 20.04
CA GLN A 219 14.95 2.00 20.28
C GLN A 219 15.59 2.10 21.66
N LEU A 220 16.71 2.82 21.75
CA LEU A 220 17.39 3.12 23.00
C LEU A 220 17.61 4.62 23.08
N GLY A 221 17.28 5.21 24.22
CA GLY A 221 17.44 6.63 24.49
C GLY A 221 17.89 6.86 25.92
N ALA A 222 18.40 8.06 26.17
CA ALA A 222 18.67 8.55 27.52
C ALA A 222 18.40 10.05 27.56
N GLY A 223 18.02 10.56 28.72
CA GLY A 223 17.72 11.97 28.88
C GLY A 223 17.50 12.36 30.33
N THR A 224 17.13 13.62 30.53
CA THR A 224 16.77 14.18 31.83
C THR A 224 15.42 14.84 31.74
N ARG A 225 14.58 14.67 32.76
CA ARG A 225 13.32 15.38 32.91
C ARG A 225 13.30 16.03 34.29
N GLY A 226 13.27 17.36 34.32
CA GLY A 226 13.52 18.10 35.55
C GLY A 226 14.92 17.78 36.07
N ASP A 227 14.98 17.32 37.31
CA ASP A 227 16.18 16.92 38.04
C ASP A 227 16.49 15.42 37.97
N LYS A 228 15.68 14.62 37.26
CA LYS A 228 15.84 13.16 37.17
C LYS A 228 16.35 12.72 35.81
N ALA A 229 17.42 11.92 35.78
CA ALA A 229 17.85 11.20 34.60
C ALA A 229 16.96 9.97 34.32
N PHE A 230 16.89 9.57 33.06
CA PHE A 230 16.25 8.33 32.63
C PHE A 230 16.98 7.68 31.45
N ALA A 231 16.85 6.35 31.37
CA ALA A 231 17.02 5.58 30.15
C ALA A 231 15.64 5.29 29.53
N GLU A 232 15.54 5.29 28.21
CA GLU A 232 14.32 4.95 27.45
C GLU A 232 14.60 3.72 26.59
N TYR A 233 13.67 2.77 26.63
CA TYR A 233 13.67 1.55 25.85
C TYR A 233 12.40 1.53 25.03
N GLY A 234 12.53 1.33 23.73
CA GLY A 234 11.39 1.24 22.82
C GLY A 234 11.43 0.00 21.96
N LEU A 235 10.24 -0.48 21.63
CA LEU A 235 10.01 -1.52 20.65
C LEU A 235 8.93 -1.03 19.70
N ARG A 236 9.27 -1.00 18.41
CA ARG A 236 8.31 -0.71 17.34
C ARG A 236 8.13 -1.94 16.47
N MET A 237 6.89 -2.36 16.29
CA MET A 237 6.47 -3.30 15.25
C MET A 237 5.66 -2.50 14.23
N ALA A 238 6.25 -2.27 13.06
CA ALA A 238 5.67 -1.45 12.03
C ALA A 238 5.82 -2.10 10.66
N TYR A 239 4.83 -1.91 9.81
CA TYR A 239 5.02 -2.14 8.39
C TYR A 239 5.96 -1.07 7.81
N HIS A 240 5.69 0.20 8.12
CA HIS A 240 6.48 1.37 7.70
C HIS A 240 6.10 2.60 8.55
N ASP A 241 7.08 3.38 8.99
CA ASP A 241 6.90 4.73 9.56
C ASP A 241 7.42 5.81 8.63
N LEU A 242 6.89 7.03 8.76
CA LEU A 242 7.31 8.17 7.96
C LEU A 242 8.78 8.57 8.15
N ASN A 243 9.41 8.19 9.28
CA ASN A 243 10.83 8.42 9.52
C ASN A 243 11.72 7.27 9.04
N ASP A 244 11.14 6.16 8.58
CA ASP A 244 11.91 5.06 8.02
C ASP A 244 12.40 5.39 6.61
N ASN A 245 13.40 4.64 6.14
CA ASN A 245 13.81 4.74 4.74
C ASN A 245 12.64 4.34 3.83
N ALA A 246 12.18 5.27 2.98
CA ALA A 246 11.03 5.07 2.09
C ALA A 246 11.29 4.09 0.93
N TYR A 247 12.51 3.56 0.77
CA TYR A 247 12.81 2.59 -0.30
C TYR A 247 11.88 1.36 -0.21
N GLY A 248 11.13 1.11 -1.29
CA GLY A 248 10.17 0.00 -1.36
C GLY A 248 8.79 0.30 -0.77
N PHE A 249 8.56 1.50 -0.24
CA PHE A 249 7.29 1.89 0.40
C PHE A 249 6.62 3.11 -0.28
N PRO A 250 5.29 3.21 -0.27
CA PRO A 250 4.58 4.37 -0.79
C PRO A 250 4.87 5.64 0.03
N LEU A 251 5.08 6.77 -0.65
CA LEU A 251 5.30 8.06 0.00
C LEU A 251 4.07 8.47 0.83
N GLY A 252 4.30 8.88 2.08
CA GLY A 252 3.26 9.41 2.96
C GLY A 252 2.34 8.34 3.57
N ALA A 253 2.65 7.06 3.40
CA ALA A 253 1.96 5.98 4.08
C ALA A 253 2.69 5.61 5.38
N GLN A 254 1.95 5.42 6.46
CA GLN A 254 2.47 4.87 7.72
C GLN A 254 1.48 3.84 8.24
N ILE A 255 1.99 2.69 8.64
CA ILE A 255 1.23 1.63 9.29
C ILE A 255 2.10 1.02 10.38
N GLU A 256 1.76 1.30 11.63
CA GLU A 256 2.38 0.72 12.81
C GLU A 256 1.36 -0.12 13.57
N ILE A 257 1.80 -1.28 14.03
CA ILE A 257 0.98 -2.27 14.74
C ILE A 257 1.21 -2.16 16.26
N LEU A 258 2.44 -1.84 16.66
CA LEU A 258 2.78 -1.68 18.06
C LEU A 258 3.89 -0.65 18.21
N GLN A 259 3.70 0.32 19.09
CA GLN A 259 4.76 1.19 19.58
C GLN A 259 4.74 1.17 21.10
N LEU A 260 5.78 0.59 21.69
CA LEU A 260 6.00 0.61 23.14
C LEU A 260 7.19 1.50 23.45
N LYS A 261 7.03 2.39 24.43
CA LYS A 261 8.14 3.13 25.05
C LYS A 261 8.05 3.05 26.56
N VAL A 262 9.15 2.67 27.19
CA VAL A 262 9.28 2.56 28.64
C VAL A 262 10.51 3.35 29.08
N ARG A 263 10.35 4.16 30.13
CA ARG A 263 11.47 4.84 30.78
C ARG A 263 11.81 4.19 32.10
N GLN A 264 13.10 4.10 32.38
CA GLN A 264 13.65 3.77 33.68
C GLN A 264 14.32 5.03 34.22
N TYR A 265 13.73 5.64 35.25
CA TYR A 265 14.32 6.75 35.97
C TYR A 265 15.27 6.25 37.07
N GLU A 266 15.99 7.18 37.67
CA GLU A 266 16.77 6.97 38.89
C GLU A 266 15.96 6.25 39.98
N GLY A 267 16.63 5.41 40.78
CA GLY A 267 15.96 4.61 41.80
C GLY A 267 15.17 3.42 41.26
N ASN A 268 15.39 3.04 39.99
CA ASN A 268 14.71 1.92 39.32
C ASN A 268 13.19 2.12 39.19
N ASP A 269 12.77 3.37 38.99
CA ASP A 269 11.37 3.71 38.73
C ASP A 269 11.05 3.51 37.24
N TRP A 270 10.23 2.49 36.94
CA TRP A 270 9.85 2.12 35.58
C TRP A 270 8.48 2.67 35.22
N GLN A 271 8.41 3.38 34.10
CA GLN A 271 7.21 4.02 33.66
C GLN A 271 6.97 3.79 32.17
N VAL A 272 5.83 3.18 31.84
CA VAL A 272 5.32 3.17 30.45
C VAL A 272 5.02 4.61 30.06
N GLN A 273 5.64 5.05 28.97
CA GLN A 273 5.44 6.38 28.40
C GLN A 273 4.42 6.33 27.26
N GLN A 274 4.44 5.27 26.46
CA GLN A 274 3.59 5.13 25.29
C GLN A 274 3.34 3.65 25.00
N LEU A 275 2.09 3.32 24.66
CA LEU A 275 1.68 2.03 24.12
C LEU A 275 0.61 2.29 23.05
N ASP A 276 1.02 2.36 21.79
CA ASP A 276 0.07 2.43 20.67
C ASP A 276 -0.11 1.06 20.05
N LEU A 277 -1.36 0.68 19.79
CA LEU A 277 -1.75 -0.62 19.23
C LEU A 277 -2.09 -0.52 17.73
N ALA A 278 -2.24 0.69 17.21
CA ALA A 278 -2.44 0.95 15.80
C ALA A 278 -2.20 2.42 15.49
N THR A 279 -1.29 2.68 14.55
CA THR A 279 -1.05 4.00 13.99
C THR A 279 -1.12 3.88 12.48
N ILE A 280 -2.09 4.53 11.85
CA ILE A 280 -2.19 4.59 10.39
C ILE A 280 -2.22 6.04 9.97
N ARG A 281 -1.36 6.41 9.02
CA ARG A 281 -1.42 7.72 8.35
C ARG A 281 -1.39 7.54 6.85
N SER A 282 -2.24 8.29 6.17
CA SER A 282 -2.29 8.37 4.71
C SER A 282 -2.17 9.83 4.30
N LEU A 283 -0.98 10.23 3.86
CA LEU A 283 -0.61 11.60 3.48
C LEU A 283 -0.33 11.68 1.97
N THR A 284 -1.27 11.17 1.16
CA THR A 284 -1.12 11.16 -0.31
C THR A 284 -1.00 12.59 -0.86
N PRO A 285 0.01 12.90 -1.69
CA PRO A 285 0.18 14.24 -2.25
C PRO A 285 -1.03 14.70 -3.07
N ARG A 286 -1.42 15.96 -2.86
CA ARG A 286 -2.42 16.64 -3.69
C ARG A 286 -1.75 17.27 -4.90
N THR A 287 -2.25 16.97 -6.09
CA THR A 287 -1.81 17.56 -7.36
C THR A 287 -2.98 18.28 -8.04
N GLU A 288 -2.77 18.87 -9.21
CA GLU A 288 -3.91 19.46 -9.92
C GLU A 288 -4.90 18.43 -10.45
N LEU A 289 -4.40 17.27 -10.85
CA LEU A 289 -5.23 16.19 -11.38
C LEU A 289 -5.86 15.34 -10.28
N LEU A 290 -5.13 15.12 -9.17
CA LEU A 290 -5.51 14.22 -8.09
C LEU A 290 -5.64 14.94 -6.75
N LYS A 291 -6.82 14.83 -6.15
CA LYS A 291 -7.20 15.51 -4.91
C LYS A 291 -7.63 14.52 -3.82
N PRO A 292 -6.76 13.56 -3.44
CA PRO A 292 -7.08 12.54 -2.43
C PRO A 292 -7.25 13.17 -1.04
N TRP A 293 -7.91 12.42 -0.15
CA TRP A 293 -8.09 12.81 1.24
C TRP A 293 -6.93 12.29 2.07
N SER A 294 -6.32 13.16 2.86
CA SER A 294 -5.40 12.74 3.90
C SER A 294 -6.17 12.43 5.17
N TRP A 295 -5.76 11.40 5.88
CA TRP A 295 -6.37 10.99 7.14
C TRP A 295 -5.34 10.26 8.01
N GLN A 296 -5.62 10.22 9.30
CA GLN A 296 -4.85 9.42 10.24
C GLN A 296 -5.79 8.76 11.24
N VAL A 297 -5.28 7.74 11.91
CA VAL A 297 -5.88 7.22 13.14
C VAL A 297 -4.78 6.68 14.02
N THR A 298 -4.85 6.98 15.31
CA THR A 298 -3.95 6.42 16.32
C THR A 298 -4.76 6.04 17.54
N GLY A 299 -4.53 4.86 18.09
CA GLY A 299 -5.19 4.41 19.31
C GLY A 299 -4.20 3.75 20.26
N GLY A 300 -4.20 4.19 21.52
CA GLY A 300 -3.23 3.73 22.49
C GLY A 300 -3.34 4.35 23.87
N LEU A 301 -2.25 4.24 24.61
CA LEU A 301 -2.01 4.85 25.90
C LEU A 301 -0.80 5.77 25.79
N GLU A 302 -0.92 6.97 26.35
CA GLU A 302 0.18 7.94 26.41
C GLU A 302 0.28 8.51 27.81
N ARG A 303 1.50 8.70 28.30
CA ARG A 303 1.76 9.39 29.56
C ARG A 303 1.75 10.89 29.33
N VAL A 304 0.76 11.56 29.89
CA VAL A 304 0.58 13.01 29.76
C VAL A 304 0.85 13.72 31.09
N LEU A 305 1.20 15.01 31.00
CA LEU A 305 1.30 15.90 32.15
C LEU A 305 -0.10 16.25 32.66
N GLY A 306 -0.35 15.96 33.93
CA GLY A 306 -1.51 16.37 34.69
C GLY A 306 -1.42 17.83 35.16
N LYS A 307 -2.56 18.37 35.60
CA LYS A 307 -2.69 19.78 36.03
C LYS A 307 -1.84 20.13 37.26
N HIS A 308 -1.41 19.14 38.04
CA HIS A 308 -0.66 19.35 39.28
C HIS A 308 0.78 18.83 39.19
N GLY A 309 1.29 18.61 37.97
CA GLY A 309 2.62 18.06 37.73
C GLY A 309 2.70 16.54 37.92
N ASP A 310 1.56 15.89 38.19
CA ASP A 310 1.38 14.44 38.19
C ASP A 310 1.42 13.89 36.76
N GLU A 311 2.04 12.73 36.55
CA GLU A 311 2.09 12.09 35.24
C GLU A 311 1.13 10.90 35.20
N ASN A 312 0.11 10.98 34.35
CA ASN A 312 -0.92 9.96 34.25
C ASN A 312 -0.85 9.28 32.89
N LEU A 313 -0.99 7.95 32.90
CA LEU A 313 -1.18 7.18 31.68
C LEU A 313 -2.65 7.28 31.28
N VAL A 314 -2.93 7.86 30.11
CA VAL A 314 -4.30 8.07 29.62
C VAL A 314 -4.49 7.34 28.30
N SER A 315 -5.71 6.84 28.07
CA SER A 315 -6.10 6.32 26.77
C SER A 315 -6.36 7.46 25.80
N HIS A 316 -5.92 7.31 24.56
CA HIS A 316 -6.20 8.25 23.48
C HIS A 316 -6.67 7.53 22.22
N VAL A 317 -7.52 8.22 21.47
CA VAL A 317 -7.85 7.90 20.07
C VAL A 317 -7.85 9.21 19.32
N ASN A 318 -6.93 9.34 18.36
CA ASN A 318 -6.75 10.53 17.55
C ASN A 318 -7.04 10.19 16.08
N GLY A 319 -7.62 11.11 15.32
CA GLY A 319 -7.94 10.95 13.90
C GLY A 319 -8.00 12.26 13.15
#